data_AF-A0A7X3KY76-F1
#
_entry.id   AF-A0A7X3KY76-F1
#
_cell.length_a   1.000
_cell.length_b   1.000
_cell.length_c   1.000
_cell.angle_alpha   90.00
_cell.angle_beta   90.00
_cell.angle_gamma   90.00
#
_symmetry.space_group_name_H-M   'P 1'
#
loop_
_entity.id
_entity.type
_entity.pdbx_description
1 polymer ?
#
loop_
_entity_poly.entity_id
_entity_poly.type
_entity_poly.pdbx_seq_one_letter_code
_entity_poly.pdbx_strand_id
1 'polypeptide(L)'
;NIDMLSASGHKLNGPKGIGFLYIRKGVKIRSFIHGGAQERKRRAGTENVPGIVGLGKAVELAAASMKERMDYETRIRDYLIGRIEKEIPSRSCRSGNP
;
A
#
# COMPACT_ATOMS: atom_id res chain seq x y z
N ASN A 1 12.95 4.68 -11.02
CA ASN A 1 12.29 6.00 -11.01
C ASN A 1 10.80 5.77 -11.22
N ILE A 2 9.89 6.30 -10.39
CA ILE A 2 8.43 6.07 -10.48
C ILE A 2 7.69 7.38 -10.80
N ASP A 3 6.82 7.40 -11.80
CA ASP A 3 6.09 8.62 -12.18
C ASP A 3 4.78 8.81 -11.40
N MET A 4 4.10 7.71 -11.11
CA MET A 4 2.89 7.68 -10.29
C MET A 4 2.87 6.43 -9.41
N LEU A 5 2.34 6.55 -8.19
CA LEU A 5 2.15 5.43 -7.28
C LEU A 5 0.83 5.59 -6.54
N SER A 6 0.02 4.52 -6.54
CA SER A 6 -1.23 4.45 -5.79
C SER A 6 -1.03 3.62 -4.51
N ALA A 7 -1.61 4.09 -3.41
CA ALA A 7 -1.61 3.38 -2.15
C ALA A 7 -2.94 3.54 -1.41
N SER A 8 -3.38 2.49 -0.72
CA SER A 8 -4.59 2.50 0.10
C SER A 8 -4.27 2.31 1.58
N GLY A 9 -4.92 3.09 2.44
CA GLY A 9 -4.64 3.11 3.87
C GLY A 9 -4.89 1.78 4.58
N HIS A 10 -5.98 1.10 4.26
CA HIS A 10 -6.33 -0.16 4.92
C HIS A 10 -5.38 -1.34 4.63
N LYS A 11 -4.42 -1.19 3.69
CA LYS A 11 -3.33 -2.17 3.47
C LYS A 11 -2.12 -1.91 4.37
N LEU A 12 -2.09 -0.75 5.03
CA LEU A 12 -1.07 -0.32 5.98
C LEU A 12 -1.64 -0.22 7.40
N ASN A 13 -2.71 -0.95 7.69
CA ASN A 13 -3.48 -0.87 8.94
C ASN A 13 -4.06 0.53 9.24
N GLY A 14 -4.24 1.36 8.22
CA GLY A 14 -4.91 2.65 8.32
C GLY A 14 -6.44 2.56 8.13
N PRO A 15 -7.14 3.70 8.21
CA PRO A 15 -8.59 3.75 8.01
C PRO A 15 -9.03 3.21 6.64
N LYS A 16 -10.24 2.64 6.58
CA LYS A 16 -10.87 2.27 5.29
C LYS A 16 -11.37 3.53 4.57
N GLY A 17 -11.41 3.48 3.24
CA GLY A 17 -11.91 4.60 2.43
C GLY A 17 -10.94 5.77 2.26
N ILE A 18 -9.67 5.63 2.67
CA ILE A 18 -8.62 6.63 2.44
C ILE A 18 -7.41 5.98 1.72
N GLY A 19 -6.69 6.80 0.96
CA GLY A 19 -5.48 6.43 0.23
C GLY A 19 -4.81 7.67 -0.35
N PHE A 20 -3.72 7.48 -1.08
CA PHE A 20 -3.03 8.58 -1.75
C PHE A 20 -2.54 8.17 -3.14
N LEU A 21 -2.37 9.17 -4.00
CA LEU A 21 -1.74 9.04 -5.31
C LEU A 21 -0.53 9.96 -5.34
N TYR A 22 0.66 9.37 -5.33
CA TYR A 22 1.90 10.09 -5.61
C TYR A 22 1.98 10.39 -7.11
N ILE A 23 2.35 11.61 -7.45
CA ILE A 23 2.54 12.06 -8.84
C ILE A 23 3.83 12.88 -8.87
N ARG A 24 4.81 12.43 -9.65
CA ARG A 24 6.06 13.15 -9.86
C ARG A 24 5.81 14.56 -10.39
N LYS A 25 6.59 15.53 -9.90
CA LYS A 25 6.57 16.91 -10.43
C LYS A 25 6.84 16.90 -11.94
N GLY A 26 6.03 17.62 -12.71
CA GLY A 26 6.12 17.65 -14.18
C GLY A 26 5.14 16.72 -14.88
N VAL A 27 4.65 15.66 -14.21
CA VAL A 27 3.62 14.78 -14.76
C VAL A 27 2.26 15.49 -14.70
N LYS A 28 1.64 15.67 -15.87
CA LYS A 28 0.32 16.28 -16.01
C LYS A 28 -0.75 15.19 -16.07
N ILE A 29 -1.75 15.28 -15.20
CA ILE A 29 -2.93 14.42 -15.22
C ILE A 29 -4.18 15.29 -15.30
N ARG A 30 -5.23 14.79 -15.95
CA ARG A 30 -6.56 15.41 -15.89
C ARG A 30 -7.24 14.99 -14.59
N SER A 31 -8.07 15.88 -14.03
CA SER A 31 -8.87 15.52 -12.85
C SER A 31 -9.88 14.43 -13.25
N PHE A 32 -9.98 13.38 -12.44
CA PHE A 32 -11.04 12.38 -12.59
C PHE A 32 -12.34 12.85 -11.94
N ILE A 33 -12.23 13.49 -10.77
CA ILE A 33 -13.35 14.05 -10.01
C ILE A 33 -13.35 15.57 -10.19
N HIS A 34 -14.32 16.07 -10.95
CA HIS A 34 -14.45 17.48 -11.30
C HIS A 34 -15.21 18.25 -10.21
N GLY A 35 -14.89 19.54 -10.02
CA GLY A 35 -15.51 20.39 -9.00
C GLY A 35 -14.54 21.45 -8.46
N GLY A 36 -14.53 21.63 -7.14
CA GLY A 36 -13.72 22.63 -6.45
C GLY A 36 -12.19 22.48 -6.59
N ALA A 37 -11.46 23.35 -5.90
CA ALA A 37 -10.00 23.48 -6.03
C ALA A 37 -9.18 22.62 -5.05
N GLN A 38 -9.81 21.68 -4.35
CA GLN A 38 -9.14 20.79 -3.39
C GLN A 38 -8.04 19.94 -4.05
N GLU A 39 -7.10 19.43 -3.25
CA GLU A 39 -6.01 18.54 -3.73
C GLU A 39 -5.27 19.13 -4.94
N ARG A 40 -4.97 20.44 -4.91
CA ARG A 40 -4.31 21.19 -5.99
C ARG A 40 -5.08 21.16 -7.33
N LYS A 41 -6.42 21.20 -7.28
CA LYS A 41 -7.34 21.05 -8.43
C LYS A 41 -7.25 19.69 -9.13
N ARG A 42 -6.73 18.65 -8.45
CA ARG A 42 -6.58 17.30 -9.03
C ARG A 42 -7.67 16.33 -8.63
N ARG A 43 -8.35 16.58 -7.51
CA ARG A 43 -9.47 15.79 -7.03
C ARG A 43 -10.41 16.69 -6.23
N ALA A 44 -11.61 16.92 -6.76
CA ALA A 44 -12.61 17.72 -6.07
C ALA A 44 -13.22 16.98 -4.87
N GLY A 45 -13.78 17.75 -3.94
CA GLY A 45 -14.49 17.28 -2.75
C GLY A 45 -13.74 17.63 -1.46
N THR A 46 -14.50 17.88 -0.39
CA THR A 46 -13.96 18.25 0.92
C THR A 46 -12.95 17.21 1.42
N GLU A 47 -11.85 17.70 1.98
CA GLU A 47 -10.76 16.87 2.49
C GLU A 47 -11.23 16.06 3.71
N ASN A 48 -10.99 14.75 3.69
CA ASN A 48 -11.27 13.89 4.83
C ASN A 48 -10.13 14.01 5.86
N VAL A 49 -10.09 15.13 6.59
CA VAL A 49 -9.01 15.44 7.55
C VAL A 49 -8.76 14.30 8.55
N PRO A 50 -9.78 13.70 9.21
CA PRO A 50 -9.54 12.57 10.11
C PRO A 50 -8.92 11.36 9.41
N GLY A 51 -9.38 11.05 8.19
CA GLY A 51 -8.81 9.99 7.37
C GLY A 51 -7.36 10.25 6.97
N ILE A 52 -7.04 11.49 6.61
CA ILE A 52 -5.68 11.92 6.24
C ILE A 52 -4.73 11.78 7.43
N VAL A 53 -5.12 12.26 8.61
CA VAL A 53 -4.31 12.14 9.83
C VAL A 53 -4.11 10.67 10.22
N GLY A 54 -5.18 9.87 10.21
CA GLY A 54 -5.11 8.44 10.51
C GLY A 54 -4.22 7.67 9.53
N LEU A 55 -4.29 8.00 8.24
CA LEU A 55 -3.39 7.45 7.22
C LEU A 55 -1.92 7.84 7.49
N GLY A 56 -1.66 9.10 7.82
CA GLY A 56 -0.32 9.59 8.15
C GLY A 56 0.30 8.79 9.30
N LYS A 57 -0.45 8.59 10.39
CA LYS A 57 0.03 7.80 11.53
C LYS A 57 0.24 6.32 11.18
N ALA A 58 -0.65 5.73 10.38
CA ALA A 58 -0.50 4.35 9.93
C ALA A 58 0.77 4.16 9.10
N VAL A 59 1.08 5.09 8.20
CA VAL A 59 2.32 5.08 7.40
C VAL A 59 3.55 5.19 8.29
N GLU A 60 3.55 6.09 9.28
CA GLU A 60 4.65 6.25 10.23
C GLU A 60 4.96 4.94 10.98
N LEU A 61 3.92 4.30 11.54
CA LEU A 61 4.06 3.02 12.25
C LEU A 61 4.49 1.87 11.33
N ALA A 62 3.92 1.81 10.12
CA ALA A 62 4.27 0.81 9.13
C ALA A 62 5.72 0.94 8.66
N ALA A 63 6.23 2.17 8.51
CA ALA A 63 7.62 2.44 8.15
C ALA A 63 8.58 2.06 9.29
N ALA A 64 8.26 2.44 10.54
CA ALA A 64 9.11 2.17 11.70
C ALA A 64 9.33 0.66 11.94
N SER A 65 8.31 -0.16 11.69
CA SER A 65 8.36 -1.62 11.90
C SER A 65 8.62 -2.44 10.63
N MET A 66 8.85 -1.77 9.49
CA MET A 66 8.83 -2.43 8.17
C MET A 66 9.84 -3.59 8.07
N LYS A 67 11.09 -3.34 8.47
CA LYS A 67 12.18 -4.31 8.35
C LYS A 67 11.94 -5.53 9.23
N GLU A 68 11.71 -5.32 10.52
CA GLU A 68 11.48 -6.39 11.49
C GLU A 68 10.27 -7.25 11.10
N ARG A 69 9.18 -6.61 10.64
CA ARG A 69 8.00 -7.29 10.16
C ARG A 69 8.28 -8.12 8.92
N MET A 70 9.00 -7.56 7.93
CA MET A 70 9.38 -8.28 6.72
C MET A 70 10.24 -9.51 7.02
N ASP A 71 11.21 -9.40 7.92
CA ASP A 71 12.09 -10.50 8.31
C ASP A 71 11.30 -11.62 9.00
N TYR A 72 10.41 -11.24 9.93
CA TYR A 72 9.55 -12.18 10.65
C TYR A 72 8.55 -12.88 9.72
N GLU A 73 7.82 -12.13 8.90
CA GLU A 73 6.84 -12.66 7.94
C GLU A 73 7.53 -13.58 6.92
N THR A 74 8.74 -13.24 6.48
CA THR A 74 9.50 -14.05 5.53
C THR A 74 9.92 -15.39 6.12
N ARG A 75 10.47 -15.38 7.34
CA ARG A 75 10.84 -16.61 8.04
C ARG A 75 9.66 -17.58 8.20
N ILE A 76 8.48 -17.06 8.55
CA ILE A 76 7.28 -17.89 8.71
C ILE A 76 6.77 -18.40 7.37
N ARG A 77 6.75 -17.55 6.35
CA ARG A 77 6.35 -17.92 4.98
C ARG A 77 7.22 -19.06 4.47
N ASP A 78 8.54 -18.95 4.60
CA ASP A 78 9.49 -19.93 4.08
C ASP A 78 9.41 -21.24 4.87
N TYR A 79 9.23 -21.16 6.20
CA TYR A 79 8.98 -22.34 7.02
C TYR A 79 7.70 -23.07 6.58
N LEU A 80 6.60 -22.33 6.39
CA LEU A 80 5.32 -22.90 5.99
C LEU A 80 5.42 -23.55 4.59
N ILE A 81 6.01 -22.84 3.62
CA ILE A 81 6.23 -23.36 2.27
C ILE A 81 7.09 -24.63 2.32
N GLY A 82 8.20 -24.61 3.06
CA GLY A 82 9.09 -25.76 3.16
C GLY A 82 8.46 -26.99 3.83
N ARG A 83 7.52 -26.80 4.76
CA ARG A 83 6.73 -27.92 5.33
C ARG A 83 5.71 -28.46 4.33
N ILE A 84 4.98 -27.58 3.64
CA ILE A 84 4.00 -27.97 2.64
C ILE A 84 4.66 -28.76 1.51
N GLU A 85 5.80 -28.30 0.98
CA GLU A 85 6.52 -29.01 -0.08
C GLU A 85 7.01 -30.41 0.34
N LYS A 86 7.36 -30.60 1.62
CA LYS A 86 7.80 -31.90 2.15
C LYS A 86 6.64 -32.85 2.41
N GLU A 87 5.52 -32.34 2.91
CA GLU A 87 4.40 -33.16 3.37
C GLU A 87 3.33 -33.38 2.30
N ILE A 88 3.26 -32.51 1.29
CA ILE A 88 2.27 -32.55 0.23
C ILE A 88 2.97 -32.49 -1.15
N PRO A 89 3.46 -33.64 -1.66
CA PRO A 89 4.27 -33.70 -2.88
C PRO A 89 3.53 -33.29 -4.17
N SER A 90 2.19 -33.26 -4.16
CA SER A 90 1.38 -33.19 -5.39
C SER A 90 1.02 -31.78 -5.86
N ARG A 91 1.35 -30.71 -5.12
CA ARG A 91 1.08 -29.33 -5.55
C ARG A 91 2.20 -28.39 -5.12
N SER A 92 3.19 -28.20 -6.00
CA SER A 92 4.18 -27.15 -5.86
C SER A 92 3.49 -25.77 -6.02
N CYS A 93 3.07 -25.16 -4.92
CA CYS A 93 2.55 -23.80 -4.92
C CYS A 93 3.70 -22.79 -4.96
N ARG A 94 4.40 -22.69 -6.11
CA ARG A 94 5.20 -21.50 -6.44
C ARG A 94 4.34 -20.54 -7.23
N SER A 95 3.55 -19.72 -6.56
CA SER A 95 2.89 -18.58 -7.20
C SER A 95 3.77 -17.32 -7.08
N GLY A 96 4.68 -17.15 -8.05
CA GLY A 96 5.41 -15.92 -8.42
C GLY A 96 6.57 -15.48 -7.49
N ASN A 97 7.75 -15.09 -7.94
CA ASN A 97 8.54 -15.10 -9.20
C ASN A 97 10.04 -15.02 -8.72
N PRO A 98 11.09 -15.13 -9.56
CA PRO A 98 12.50 -15.30 -9.12
C PRO A 98 13.08 -14.13 -8.33
#